data_AF-A0AB37CA53-F1
#
_entry.id   AF-A0AB37CA53-F1
#
_cell.length_a   1.000
_cell.length_b   1.000
_cell.length_c   1.000
_cell.angle_alpha   90.00
_cell.angle_beta   90.00
_cell.angle_gamma   90.00
#
_symmetry.space_group_name_H-M   'P 1'
#
loop_
_entity.id
_entity.type
_entity.pdbx_description
1 polymer ?
#
loop_
_entity_poly.entity_id
_entity_poly.type
_entity_poly.pdbx_seq_one_letter_code
_entity_poly.pdbx_strand_id
1 'polypeptide(L)' 'MGNSNNLEMLRDEFRNAADILDELVALDERKKRGEDVSKECEGIMGRYIMAMVKIDTLAKNI' A
#
# COMPACT_ATOMS: atom_id res chain seq x y z
N MET A 1 -24.80 -8.24 -12.17
CA MET A 1 -24.12 -6.93 -12.18
C MET A 1 -22.91 -7.04 -11.25
N GLY A 2 -21.65 -7.23 -11.62
CA GLY A 2 -20.94 -7.54 -12.85
C GLY A 2 -19.46 -7.60 -12.43
N ASN A 3 -18.82 -8.77 -12.52
CA ASN A 3 -17.44 -9.03 -12.03
C ASN A 3 -16.37 -8.04 -12.53
N SER A 4 -16.65 -7.28 -13.59
CA SER A 4 -15.75 -6.29 -14.18
C SER A 4 -15.31 -5.20 -13.19
N ASN A 5 -16.19 -4.78 -12.28
CA ASN A 5 -15.85 -3.72 -11.31
C ASN A 5 -14.85 -4.21 -10.25
N ASN A 6 -14.92 -5.49 -9.84
CA ASN A 6 -14.03 -6.03 -8.81
C ASN A 6 -12.58 -6.12 -9.30
N LEU A 7 -12.37 -6.43 -10.59
CA LEU A 7 -11.02 -6.45 -11.19
C LEU A 7 -10.43 -5.03 -11.32
N GLU A 8 -11.24 -4.04 -11.69
CA GLU A 8 -10.81 -2.64 -11.74
C GLU A 8 -10.46 -2.11 -10.36
N MET A 9 -11.29 -2.38 -9.36
CA MET A 9 -11.03 -2.03 -7.96
C MET A 9 -9.79 -2.74 -7.41
N LEU A 10 -9.58 -4.02 -7.73
CA LEU A 10 -8.39 -4.76 -7.33
C LEU A 10 -7.12 -4.15 -7.93
N ARG A 11 -7.14 -3.84 -9.24
CA ARG A 11 -6.04 -3.16 -9.93
C ARG A 11 -5.73 -1.81 -9.29
N ASP A 12 -6.75 -1.03 -8.98
CA ASP A 12 -6.56 0.30 -8.39
C ASP A 12 -6.01 0.20 -6.96
N GLU A 13 -6.39 -0.82 -6.19
CA GLU A 13 -5.79 -1.07 -4.88
C GLU A 13 -4.34 -1.54 -4.96
N PHE A 14 -3.96 -2.33 -5.98
CA PHE A 14 -2.56 -2.66 -6.23
C PHE A 14 -1.71 -1.42 -6.58
N ARG A 15 -2.27 -0.46 -7.32
CA ARG A 15 -1.59 0.83 -7.58
C ARG A 15 -1.39 1.62 -6.29
N ASN A 16 -2.42 1.72 -5.46
CA ASN A 16 -2.32 2.35 -4.14
C ASN A 16 -1.24 1.68 -3.27
N ALA A 17 -1.16 0.34 -3.26
CA ALA A 17 -0.11 -0.37 -2.54
C ALA A 17 1.30 -0.08 -3.08
N ALA A 18 1.45 0.06 -4.40
CA ALA A 18 2.72 0.44 -5.03
C ALA A 18 3.13 1.88 -4.64
N ASP A 19 2.20 2.83 -4.67
CA ASP A 19 2.46 4.22 -4.25
C ASP A 19 2.94 4.28 -2.79
N ILE A 20 2.34 3.46 -1.90
CA ILE A 20 2.77 3.35 -0.50
C ILE A 20 4.18 2.76 -0.38
N LEU A 21 4.55 1.79 -1.23
CA LEU A 21 5.91 1.23 -1.27
C LEU A 21 6.93 2.27 -1.73
N ASP A 22 6.59 3.11 -2.70
CA ASP A 22 7.46 4.21 -3.14
C ASP A 22 7.69 5.22 -2.00
N GLU A 23 6.68 5.50 -1.19
CA GLU A 23 6.84 6.31 0.02
C GLU A 23 7.80 5.65 1.04
N LEU A 24 7.72 4.33 1.23
CA LEU A 24 8.65 3.59 2.11
C LEU A 24 10.09 3.62 1.58
N VAL A 25 10.29 3.53 0.26
CA VAL A 25 11.60 3.64 -0.37
C VAL A 25 12.20 5.02 -0.13
N ALA A 26 11.43 6.08 -0.34
CA ALA A 26 11.87 7.45 -0.07
C ALA A 26 12.20 7.66 1.43
N LEU A 27 11.45 7.01 2.32
CA LEU A 27 11.71 7.05 3.75
C LEU A 27 13.01 6.33 4.14
N ASP A 28 13.34 5.21 3.49
CA ASP A 28 14.59 4.50 3.70
C ASP A 28 15.80 5.34 3.27
N GLU A 29 15.68 6.12 2.20
CA GLU A 29 16.73 7.08 1.81
C GLU A 29 16.95 8.18 2.86
N ARG A 30 15.87 8.70 3.46
CA ARG A 30 15.94 9.67 4.57
C ARG A 30 16.63 9.05 5.79
N LYS A 31 16.25 7.82 6.15
CA LYS A 31 16.88 7.06 7.23
C LYS A 31 18.38 6.87 7.01
N LYS A 32 18.80 6.55 5.78
CA LYS A 32 20.23 6.41 5.41
C LYS A 32 21.03 7.71 5.57
N ARG A 33 20.38 8.87 5.50
CA ARG A 33 20.99 10.18 5.79
C ARG A 33 21.03 10.52 7.29
N GLY A 34 20.53 9.64 8.15
CA GLY A 34 20.53 9.81 9.61
C GLY A 34 19.29 10.52 10.16
N GLU A 35 18.24 10.71 9.37
CA GLU A 35 16.96 11.23 9.85
C GLU A 35 16.22 10.18 10.71
N ASP A 36 15.67 10.58 11.86
CA ASP A 36 14.75 9.73 12.62
C ASP A 36 13.36 9.74 11.98
N VAL A 37 13.06 8.65 11.29
CA VAL A 37 11.81 8.45 10.53
C VAL A 37 10.92 7.38 11.15
N SER A 38 11.17 6.98 12.39
CA SER A 38 10.50 5.85 13.06
C SER A 38 8.96 5.97 13.04
N LYS A 39 8.43 7.12 13.47
CA LYS A 39 6.98 7.39 13.49
C LYS A 39 6.35 7.41 12.10
N GLU A 40 7.05 7.99 11.13
CA GLU A 40 6.57 8.07 9.75
C GLU A 40 6.54 6.66 9.13
N CYS A 41 7.56 5.85 9.40
CA CYS A 41 7.62 4.44 8.99
C CYS A 41 6.43 3.63 9.51
N GLU A 42 6.08 3.78 10.79
CA GLU A 42 4.92 3.09 11.39
C GLU A 42 3.61 3.48 10.68
N GLY A 43 3.41 4.77 10.42
CA GLY A 43 2.22 5.27 9.74
C GLY A 43 2.09 4.75 8.30
N ILE A 44 3.18 4.78 7.52
CA ILE A 44 3.19 4.30 6.14
C ILE A 44 3.00 2.76 6.11
N MET A 45 3.65 2.03 7.01
CA MET A 45 3.50 0.58 7.11
C MET A 45 2.08 0.17 7.49
N GLY A 46 1.43 0.91 8.39
CA GLY A 46 0.02 0.71 8.73
C GLY A 46 -0.89 0.85 7.50
N ARG A 47 -0.68 1.88 6.67
CA ARG A 47 -1.42 2.03 5.40
C ARG A 47 -1.17 0.87 4.44
N TYR A 48 0.08 0.40 4.34
CA TYR A 48 0.42 -0.74 3.48
C TYR A 48 -0.33 -2.01 3.91
N ILE A 49 -0.34 -2.32 5.21
CA ILE A 49 -1.07 -3.48 5.74
C ILE A 49 -2.57 -3.39 5.40
N MET A 50 -3.17 -2.21 5.56
CA MET A 50 -4.58 -2.01 5.23
C MET A 50 -4.88 -2.20 3.74
N ALA A 51 -4.00 -1.71 2.85
CA ALA A 51 -4.12 -1.94 1.41
C ALA A 51 -4.07 -3.43 1.08
N MET A 52 -3.16 -4.18 1.71
CA MET A 52 -3.03 -5.64 1.52
C MET A 52 -4.27 -6.41 2.01
N VAL A 53 -4.86 -6.03 3.14
CA VAL A 53 -6.12 -6.63 3.63
C VAL A 53 -7.26 -6.38 2.63
N LYS A 54 -7.33 -5.19 2.04
CA LYS A 54 -8.35 -4.86 1.04
C LYS A 54 -8.14 -5.61 -0.27
N ILE A 55 -6.89 -5.76 -0.72
CA ILE A 55 -6.50 -6.60 -1.86
C ILE A 55 -6.96 -8.05 -1.65
N ASP A 56 -6.63 -8.66 -0.50
CA ASP A 56 -7.04 -10.04 -0.17
C ASP A 56 -8.57 -10.19 -0.18
N THR A 57 -9.27 -9.20 0.37
CA THR A 57 -10.74 -9.17 0.37
C THR A 57 -11.31 -9.08 -1.04
N LEU A 58 -10.78 -8.21 -1.90
CA LEU A 58 -11.24 -8.08 -3.28
C LEU A 58 -10.91 -9.33 -4.11
N ALA A 59 -9.71 -9.89 -3.94
CA ALA A 59 -9.25 -11.09 -4.64
C ALA A 59 -10.13 -12.32 -4.35
N LYS A 60 -10.64 -12.46 -3.12
CA LYS A 60 -11.57 -13.55 -2.75
C LYS A 60 -12.96 -13.43 -3.40
N ASN A 61 -13.30 -12.25 -3.92
CA ASN A 61 -14.61 -11.94 -4.50
C ASN A 61 -14.56 -11.77 -6.04
N ILE A 62 -13.49 -12.27 -6.66
CA ILE A 62 -13.30 -12.37 -8.11
C ILE A 62 -13.53 -13.81 -8.54
#